data_AF-A0A1E2UXW6-F1
#
_entry.id   AF-A0A1E2UXW6-F1
#
_cell.length_a   1.000
_cell.length_b   1.000
_cell.length_c   1.000
_cell.angle_alpha   90.00
_cell.angle_beta   90.00
_cell.angle_gamma   90.00
#
_symmetry.space_group_name_H-M   'P 1'
#
loop_
_entity.id
_entity.type
_entity.pdbx_description
1 polymer ?
#
loop_
_entity_poly.entity_id
_entity_poly.type
_entity_poly.pdbx_seq_one_letter_code
_entity_poly.pdbx_strand_id
1 'polypeptide(L)'
;MRKPNYQFVFSKVPWFALILLLISGCSSVQRQFPAPAEHHYESVQVSGYKNIRFWGDKPAPYLDEAIENLRISIESNPEWKQRFDLLALSGGAEDGAYGAGFLKGWSDRGGRPEFFMVTGISTGALIAPFAFLGSAYDDAIKRLFTQSSKQDIFILTPFSALFGGSALGDTKPLQKIISQEVDDDMVEAIARESRKGRILQIATTNIDAQRPVVWEIGRIAASGRPGAKQLIQKIMLASASIPGVFPPVVLDVEIDGEQFQEVHVDGGVTSQIFVYPRGLQVREIEKQLDLHPQKSFWLIRNTKIDPEYAPVGLGVGDITSRSISTLIKYQGRGNLLNISSLAERDGFDIHITNVPADFDEPLNDFFDPVYMQRLYEVGYFKALSDCPWHVTLNEECNVMEDRLSSY
;
A
#
# COMPACT_ATOMS: atom_id res chain seq x y z
N MET A 1 -73.23 44.14 8.37
CA MET A 1 -71.94 43.60 7.90
C MET A 1 -71.57 42.43 8.81
N ARG A 2 -71.29 41.26 8.22
CA ARG A 2 -71.12 39.97 8.92
C ARG A 2 -69.80 39.89 9.69
N LYS A 3 -69.82 39.37 10.92
CA LYS A 3 -68.62 38.93 11.68
C LYS A 3 -68.10 37.60 11.10
N PRO A 4 -66.78 37.36 11.02
CA PRO A 4 -66.25 36.02 10.82
C PRO A 4 -65.97 35.32 12.17
N ASN A 5 -66.37 34.06 12.24
CA ASN A 5 -66.06 33.10 13.30
C ASN A 5 -64.62 32.60 13.16
N TYR A 6 -63.89 32.52 14.28
CA TYR A 6 -62.66 31.73 14.39
C TYR A 6 -63.05 30.29 14.74
N GLN A 7 -62.74 29.33 13.86
CA GLN A 7 -62.67 27.92 14.20
C GLN A 7 -61.20 27.51 14.31
N PHE A 8 -60.80 27.06 15.49
CA PHE A 8 -59.54 26.37 15.73
C PHE A 8 -59.60 24.98 15.06
N VAL A 9 -58.70 24.73 14.10
CA VAL A 9 -58.45 23.38 13.57
C VAL A 9 -57.19 22.85 14.23
N PHE A 10 -57.36 21.92 15.17
CA PHE A 10 -56.28 21.04 15.63
C PHE A 10 -55.91 20.09 14.48
N SER A 11 -54.86 20.42 13.71
CA SER A 11 -54.29 19.46 12.76
C SER A 11 -53.39 18.48 13.53
N LYS A 12 -53.79 17.22 13.50
CA LYS A 12 -53.00 16.06 13.94
C LYS A 12 -51.60 16.14 13.31
N VAL A 13 -50.58 16.42 14.12
CA VAL A 13 -49.19 16.22 13.73
C VAL A 13 -49.00 14.72 13.49
N PRO A 14 -48.61 14.26 12.30
CA PRO A 14 -48.43 12.84 12.06
C PRO A 14 -47.22 12.37 12.87
N TRP A 15 -47.43 11.36 13.72
CA TRP A 15 -46.38 10.64 14.47
C TRP A 15 -45.21 10.14 13.60
N PHE A 16 -45.37 10.12 12.27
CA PHE A 16 -44.30 9.84 11.30
C PHE A 16 -43.11 10.79 11.38
N ALA A 17 -43.30 12.07 11.76
CA ALA A 17 -42.20 13.02 11.91
C ALA A 17 -41.33 12.74 13.14
N LEU A 18 -41.84 12.01 14.14
CA LEU A 18 -41.10 11.66 15.35
C LEU A 18 -40.24 10.40 15.19
N ILE A 19 -40.58 9.53 14.22
CA ILE A 19 -39.82 8.31 13.93
C ILE A 19 -38.57 8.60 13.06
N LEU A 20 -38.60 9.67 12.26
CA LEU A 20 -37.45 10.11 11.45
C LEU A 20 -36.32 10.78 12.27
N LEU A 21 -36.58 11.15 13.52
CA LEU A 21 -35.59 11.79 14.41
C LEU A 21 -34.85 10.79 15.33
N LEU A 22 -35.18 9.50 15.28
CA LEU A 22 -34.62 8.47 16.18
C LEU A 22 -33.69 7.47 15.50
N ILE A 23 -33.30 7.69 14.23
CA ILE A 23 -32.40 6.78 13.49
C ILE A 23 -31.09 7.47 13.09
N SER A 24 -30.68 8.53 13.80
CA SER A 24 -29.32 9.08 13.73
C SER A 24 -28.33 8.19 14.49
N GLY A 25 -28.32 6.88 14.18
CA GLY A 25 -27.24 5.99 14.57
C GLY A 25 -26.06 6.25 13.64
N CYS A 26 -25.25 7.27 13.95
CA CYS A 26 -24.02 7.56 13.22
C CYS A 26 -23.11 6.33 13.25
N SER A 27 -22.99 5.62 12.13
CA SER A 27 -22.08 4.47 11.96
C SER A 27 -20.72 4.90 11.40
N SER A 28 -20.29 6.13 11.69
CA SER A 28 -18.94 6.56 11.33
C SER A 28 -17.92 5.86 12.22
N VAL A 29 -16.75 5.53 11.67
CA VAL A 29 -15.60 5.10 12.46
C VAL A 29 -15.28 6.23 13.45
N GLN A 30 -15.56 6.00 14.72
CA GLN A 30 -15.27 6.95 15.79
C GLN A 30 -13.95 6.62 16.45
N ARG A 31 -13.19 7.66 16.80
CA ARG A 31 -12.10 7.48 17.74
C ARG A 31 -12.64 7.20 19.14
N GLN A 32 -11.99 6.29 19.83
CA GLN A 32 -12.13 6.03 21.27
C GLN A 32 -11.24 6.96 22.11
N PHE A 33 -10.10 7.40 21.57
CA PHE A 33 -9.16 8.33 22.19
C PHE A 33 -8.96 9.58 21.31
N PRO A 34 -8.60 10.76 21.85
CA PRO A 34 -8.35 11.94 21.03
C PRO A 34 -7.19 11.71 20.03
N ALA A 35 -7.14 12.52 18.97
CA ALA A 35 -5.92 12.62 18.17
C ALA A 35 -4.79 13.23 19.00
N PRO A 36 -3.53 12.88 18.71
CA PRO A 36 -2.38 13.63 19.20
C PRO A 36 -2.51 15.13 18.88
N ALA A 37 -2.04 15.99 19.77
CA ALA A 37 -1.94 17.42 19.49
C ALA A 37 -0.85 17.69 18.44
N GLU A 38 -1.00 18.75 17.64
CA GLU A 38 -0.08 19.09 16.54
C GLU A 38 1.41 19.07 16.95
N HIS A 39 1.72 19.72 18.07
CA HIS A 39 3.09 19.83 18.60
C HIS A 39 3.66 18.52 19.17
N HIS A 40 2.85 17.48 19.31
CA HIS A 40 3.26 16.17 19.83
C HIS A 40 3.34 15.08 18.77
N TYR A 41 2.93 15.32 17.51
CA TYR A 41 2.97 14.28 16.47
C TYR A 41 4.37 13.68 16.25
N GLU A 42 5.42 14.44 16.51
CA GLU A 42 6.81 13.98 16.37
C GLU A 42 7.27 13.04 17.52
N SER A 43 6.56 13.00 18.66
CA SER A 43 6.89 12.12 19.81
C SER A 43 6.04 10.86 19.91
N VAL A 44 5.06 10.69 19.01
CA VAL A 44 4.08 9.59 19.08
C VAL A 44 4.70 8.22 18.83
N GLN A 45 4.43 7.27 19.72
CA GLN A 45 4.87 5.87 19.58
C GLN A 45 3.68 4.92 19.57
N VAL A 46 3.85 3.72 19.03
CA VAL A 46 2.86 2.65 19.25
C VAL A 46 3.20 1.98 20.58
N SER A 47 2.21 1.79 21.45
CA SER A 47 2.43 1.32 22.81
C SER A 47 3.30 0.05 22.85
N GLY A 48 4.40 0.13 23.61
CA GLY A 48 5.40 -0.93 23.76
C GLY A 48 6.43 -1.04 22.63
N TYR A 49 6.23 -0.43 21.47
CA TYR A 49 7.19 -0.51 20.38
C TYR A 49 8.11 0.72 20.35
N LYS A 50 9.37 0.49 20.00
CA LYS A 50 10.36 1.55 19.77
C LYS A 50 10.89 1.46 18.34
N ASN A 51 10.99 2.60 17.67
CA ASN A 51 11.65 2.72 16.35
C ASN A 51 11.02 1.82 15.26
N ILE A 52 9.72 1.52 15.34
CA ILE A 52 9.03 0.67 14.35
C ILE A 52 8.39 1.45 13.20
N ARG A 53 8.50 2.78 13.23
CA ARG A 53 7.93 3.66 12.22
C ARG A 53 8.68 4.98 12.16
N PHE A 54 8.54 5.69 11.05
CA PHE A 54 9.04 7.04 10.87
C PHE A 54 8.23 7.75 9.78
N TRP A 55 8.35 9.08 9.70
CA TRP A 55 7.73 9.84 8.64
C TRP A 55 8.44 9.61 7.31
N GLY A 56 7.72 9.15 6.28
CA GLY A 56 8.30 8.81 4.98
C GLY A 56 8.89 9.99 4.20
N ASP A 57 8.65 11.22 4.66
CA ASP A 57 9.18 12.47 4.10
C ASP A 57 10.49 12.93 4.77
N LYS A 58 10.97 12.21 5.80
CA LYS A 58 12.21 12.50 6.53
C LYS A 58 13.01 11.22 6.77
N PRO A 59 14.35 11.29 6.93
CA PRO A 59 15.12 10.16 7.43
C PRO A 59 14.60 9.70 8.80
N ALA A 60 14.73 8.40 9.08
CA ALA A 60 14.33 7.85 10.37
C ALA A 60 15.11 8.53 11.51
N PRO A 61 14.47 8.88 12.64
CA PRO A 61 15.14 9.54 13.76
C PRO A 61 16.15 8.65 14.49
N TYR A 62 16.13 7.34 14.21
CA TYR A 62 17.04 6.32 14.74
C TYR A 62 18.06 5.86 13.68
N LEU A 63 18.45 6.74 12.77
CA LEU A 63 19.37 6.40 11.68
C LEU A 63 20.71 5.84 12.19
N ASP A 64 21.28 6.39 13.26
CA ASP A 64 22.53 5.89 13.83
C ASP A 64 22.41 4.43 14.31
N GLU A 65 21.28 4.09 14.94
CA GLU A 65 20.97 2.70 15.34
C GLU A 65 20.81 1.80 14.10
N ALA A 66 20.16 2.29 13.05
CA ALA A 66 20.01 1.53 11.80
C ALA A 66 21.36 1.27 11.11
N ILE A 67 22.27 2.25 11.11
CA ILE A 67 23.63 2.11 10.57
C ILE A 67 24.44 1.10 11.39
N GLU A 68 24.34 1.13 12.72
CA GLU A 68 24.94 0.14 13.62
C GLU A 68 24.44 -1.28 13.31
N ASN A 69 23.13 -1.46 13.22
CA ASN A 69 22.52 -2.76 12.90
C ASN A 69 22.92 -3.26 11.51
N LEU A 70 23.04 -2.35 10.53
CA LEU A 70 23.52 -2.69 9.20
C LEU A 70 24.97 -3.19 9.25
N ARG A 71 25.86 -2.54 10.01
CA ARG A 71 27.24 -3.01 10.18
C ARG A 71 27.30 -4.44 10.72
N ILE A 72 26.54 -4.71 11.79
CA ILE A 72 26.46 -6.05 12.40
C ILE A 72 25.93 -7.08 11.38
N SER A 73 24.93 -6.69 10.59
CA SER A 73 24.35 -7.55 9.56
C SER A 73 25.34 -7.85 8.44
N ILE A 74 26.16 -6.87 8.06
CA ILE A 74 27.22 -7.02 7.05
C ILE A 74 28.38 -7.88 7.55
N GLU A 75 28.72 -7.78 8.84
CA GLU A 75 29.73 -8.64 9.46
C GLU A 75 29.28 -10.11 9.50
N SER A 76 27.99 -10.35 9.70
CA SER A 76 27.39 -11.70 9.76
C SER A 76 26.98 -12.27 8.40
N ASN A 77 26.73 -11.43 7.40
CA ASN A 77 26.45 -11.83 6.02
C ASN A 77 27.28 -11.01 5.01
N PRO A 78 28.43 -11.54 4.56
CA PRO A 78 29.31 -10.86 3.61
C PRO A 78 28.69 -10.55 2.24
N GLU A 79 27.58 -11.19 1.85
CA GLU A 79 26.89 -10.88 0.58
C GLU A 79 26.39 -9.43 0.56
N TRP A 80 26.02 -8.88 1.71
CA TRP A 80 25.62 -7.48 1.85
C TRP A 80 26.76 -6.48 1.61
N LYS A 81 28.02 -6.91 1.57
CA LYS A 81 29.13 -6.05 1.10
C LYS A 81 29.16 -5.93 -0.42
N GLN A 82 28.59 -6.89 -1.13
CA GLN A 82 28.72 -7.02 -2.57
C GLN A 82 27.52 -6.43 -3.32
N ARG A 83 26.30 -6.58 -2.78
CA ARG A 83 25.08 -6.18 -3.47
C ARG A 83 23.96 -5.70 -2.55
N PHE A 84 23.23 -4.67 -2.98
CA PHE A 84 21.96 -4.23 -2.43
C PHE A 84 20.88 -4.18 -3.51
N ASP A 85 20.01 -5.18 -3.49
CA ASP A 85 18.81 -5.23 -4.32
C ASP A 85 17.60 -4.74 -3.53
N LEU A 86 17.00 -3.64 -3.98
CA LEU A 86 15.82 -3.03 -3.38
C LEU A 86 14.61 -3.24 -4.29
N LEU A 87 13.62 -4.00 -3.82
CA LEU A 87 12.33 -4.15 -4.51
C LEU A 87 11.33 -3.13 -3.97
N ALA A 88 10.72 -2.36 -4.86
CA ALA A 88 9.60 -1.49 -4.53
C ALA A 88 8.34 -1.89 -5.30
N LEU A 89 7.27 -2.13 -4.56
CA LEU A 89 5.97 -2.57 -5.08
C LEU A 89 4.94 -1.46 -4.94
N SER A 90 4.41 -0.98 -6.06
CA SER A 90 3.48 0.15 -6.04
C SER A 90 2.07 -0.23 -5.60
N GLY A 91 1.26 0.78 -5.30
CA GLY A 91 -0.20 0.61 -5.28
C GLY A 91 -0.80 0.35 -6.67
N GLY A 92 -2.08 -0.03 -6.71
CA GLY A 92 -2.78 -0.30 -7.96
C GLY A 92 -4.12 -1.03 -7.84
N ALA A 93 -4.67 -1.21 -6.63
CA ALA A 93 -5.88 -2.01 -6.39
C ALA A 93 -5.79 -3.40 -7.09
N GLU A 94 -6.79 -3.79 -7.88
CA GLU A 94 -6.82 -5.00 -8.70
C GLU A 94 -5.62 -5.16 -9.65
N ASP A 95 -4.97 -4.06 -10.06
CA ASP A 95 -3.86 -4.13 -11.01
C ASP A 95 -2.61 -4.82 -10.43
N GLY A 96 -2.55 -5.06 -9.11
CA GLY A 96 -1.47 -5.85 -8.52
C GLY A 96 -1.38 -7.29 -9.02
N ALA A 97 -2.40 -7.78 -9.72
CA ALA A 97 -2.32 -9.03 -10.45
C ALA A 97 -1.13 -9.04 -11.44
N TYR A 98 -0.82 -7.90 -12.06
CA TYR A 98 0.37 -7.73 -12.88
C TYR A 98 1.65 -8.04 -12.10
N GLY A 99 1.87 -7.38 -10.96
CA GLY A 99 3.06 -7.58 -10.14
C GLY A 99 3.17 -9.01 -9.59
N ALA A 100 2.04 -9.62 -9.23
CA ALA A 100 1.97 -11.02 -8.83
C ALA A 100 2.44 -11.97 -9.95
N GLY A 101 1.93 -11.76 -11.17
CA GLY A 101 2.33 -12.51 -12.35
C GLY A 101 3.82 -12.32 -12.66
N PHE A 102 4.26 -11.07 -12.67
CA PHE A 102 5.64 -10.71 -12.95
C PHE A 102 6.63 -11.35 -11.96
N LEU A 103 6.34 -11.31 -10.66
CA LEU A 103 7.19 -11.94 -9.64
C LEU A 103 7.32 -13.46 -9.83
N LYS A 104 6.21 -14.14 -10.15
CA LYS A 104 6.21 -15.59 -10.45
C LYS A 104 7.02 -15.89 -11.72
N GLY A 105 6.79 -15.12 -12.80
CA GLY A 105 7.49 -15.30 -14.06
C GLY A 105 9.00 -15.05 -13.90
N TRP A 106 9.39 -14.08 -13.08
CA TRP A 106 10.79 -13.80 -12.79
C TRP A 106 11.45 -14.94 -12.00
N SER A 107 10.74 -15.52 -11.02
CA SER A 107 11.21 -16.73 -10.34
C SER A 107 11.38 -17.91 -11.30
N ASP A 108 10.41 -18.13 -12.19
CA ASP A 108 10.43 -19.25 -13.14
C ASP A 108 11.52 -19.09 -14.20
N ARG A 109 11.78 -17.86 -14.64
CA ARG A 109 12.94 -17.53 -15.48
C ARG A 109 14.27 -17.76 -14.76
N GLY A 110 14.25 -17.61 -13.43
CA GLY A 110 15.44 -17.58 -12.59
C GLY A 110 16.09 -16.19 -12.53
N GLY A 111 17.01 -16.04 -11.58
CA GLY A 111 17.78 -14.80 -11.39
C GLY A 111 17.07 -13.73 -10.57
N ARG A 112 15.91 -14.02 -9.96
CA ARG A 112 15.31 -13.14 -8.94
C ARG A 112 16.22 -13.12 -7.71
N PRO A 113 16.76 -11.95 -7.31
CA PRO A 113 17.68 -11.87 -6.18
C PRO A 113 16.95 -12.04 -4.85
N GLU A 114 17.71 -12.38 -3.81
CA GLU A 114 17.26 -12.15 -2.45
C GLU A 114 17.36 -10.65 -2.15
N PHE A 115 16.21 -9.99 -1.99
CA PHE A 115 16.19 -8.55 -1.79
C PHE A 115 16.73 -8.19 -0.41
N PHE A 116 17.66 -7.21 -0.38
CA PHE A 116 18.11 -6.55 0.83
C PHE A 116 16.95 -5.81 1.51
N MET A 117 16.13 -5.14 0.69
CA MET A 117 14.97 -4.42 1.17
C MET A 117 13.78 -4.59 0.22
N VAL A 118 12.60 -4.75 0.80
CA VAL A 118 11.32 -4.77 0.07
C VAL A 118 10.40 -3.71 0.66
N THR A 119 9.84 -2.86 -0.19
CA THR A 119 8.85 -1.84 0.18
C THR A 119 7.51 -2.09 -0.52
N GLY A 120 6.41 -1.76 0.16
CA GLY A 120 5.06 -1.93 -0.39
C GLY A 120 4.09 -0.83 0.00
N ILE A 121 3.24 -0.43 -0.95
CA ILE A 121 2.12 0.49 -0.73
C ILE A 121 0.84 -0.11 -1.29
N SER A 122 -0.27 0.00 -0.56
CA SER A 122 -1.58 -0.46 -1.03
C SER A 122 -1.52 -1.92 -1.44
N THR A 123 -1.93 -2.26 -2.65
CA THR A 123 -1.74 -3.60 -3.20
C THR A 123 -0.30 -4.12 -3.08
N GLY A 124 0.70 -3.26 -3.27
CA GLY A 124 2.10 -3.61 -3.05
C GLY A 124 2.42 -4.00 -1.61
N ALA A 125 1.70 -3.45 -0.62
CA ALA A 125 1.81 -3.86 0.79
C ALA A 125 1.25 -5.26 1.03
N LEU A 126 0.30 -5.72 0.21
CA LEU A 126 -0.22 -7.09 0.23
C LEU A 126 0.71 -8.09 -0.48
N ILE A 127 1.61 -7.62 -1.36
CA ILE A 127 2.59 -8.45 -2.08
C ILE A 127 3.93 -8.50 -1.34
N ALA A 128 4.34 -7.38 -0.72
CA ALA A 128 5.68 -7.18 -0.19
C ALA A 128 6.15 -8.24 0.82
N PRO A 129 5.34 -8.68 1.82
CA PRO A 129 5.76 -9.73 2.74
C PRO A 129 6.11 -11.05 2.05
N PHE A 130 5.36 -11.43 1.02
CA PHE A 130 5.59 -12.66 0.26
C PHE A 130 6.83 -12.54 -0.63
N ALA A 131 6.98 -11.41 -1.35
CA ALA A 131 8.15 -11.15 -2.17
C ALA A 131 9.44 -11.08 -1.33
N PHE A 132 9.35 -10.55 -0.11
CA PHE A 132 10.42 -10.55 0.88
C PHE A 132 10.80 -11.97 1.32
N LEU A 133 9.85 -12.86 1.54
CA LEU A 133 10.15 -14.24 1.92
C LEU A 133 10.62 -15.13 0.76
N GLY A 134 10.48 -14.68 -0.49
CA GLY A 134 11.07 -15.33 -1.66
C GLY A 134 10.10 -16.22 -2.44
N SER A 135 10.64 -16.99 -3.40
CA SER A 135 9.86 -17.64 -4.48
C SER A 135 8.93 -18.74 -4.00
N ALA A 136 9.19 -19.31 -2.83
CA ALA A 136 8.30 -20.27 -2.19
C ALA A 136 6.89 -19.71 -1.93
N TYR A 137 6.74 -18.39 -1.90
CA TYR A 137 5.48 -17.71 -1.64
C TYR A 137 4.75 -17.24 -2.91
N ASP A 138 5.32 -17.44 -4.11
CA ASP A 138 4.72 -16.91 -5.35
C ASP A 138 3.34 -17.52 -5.65
N ASP A 139 3.11 -18.79 -5.29
CA ASP A 139 1.81 -19.43 -5.45
C ASP A 139 0.75 -18.85 -4.50
N ALA A 140 1.13 -18.40 -3.31
CA ALA A 140 0.21 -17.72 -2.40
C ALA A 140 -0.21 -16.36 -2.99
N ILE A 141 0.74 -15.59 -3.52
CA ILE A 141 0.45 -14.33 -4.21
C ILE A 141 -0.46 -14.60 -5.43
N LYS A 142 -0.17 -15.64 -6.23
CA LYS A 142 -1.03 -16.02 -7.35
C LYS A 142 -2.46 -16.26 -6.90
N ARG A 143 -2.69 -17.08 -5.87
CA ARG A 143 -4.05 -17.36 -5.37
C ARG A 143 -4.74 -16.07 -4.91
N LEU A 144 -4.04 -15.23 -4.16
CA LEU A 144 -4.57 -13.95 -3.68
C LEU A 144 -5.10 -13.06 -4.83
N PHE A 145 -4.41 -13.02 -5.97
CA PHE A 145 -4.77 -12.15 -7.10
C PHE A 145 -5.57 -12.82 -8.22
N THR A 146 -5.66 -14.15 -8.27
CA THR A 146 -6.36 -14.86 -9.37
C THR A 146 -7.56 -15.67 -8.91
N GLN A 147 -7.68 -15.93 -7.61
CA GLN A 147 -8.75 -16.75 -7.04
C GLN A 147 -9.63 -15.97 -6.06
N SER A 148 -9.30 -14.69 -5.80
CA SER A 148 -10.17 -13.78 -5.05
C SER A 148 -11.15 -13.10 -5.99
N SER A 149 -12.38 -12.88 -5.54
CA SER A 149 -13.39 -12.10 -6.24
C SER A 149 -13.76 -10.83 -5.47
N LYS A 150 -14.55 -9.95 -6.09
CA LYS A 150 -15.17 -8.80 -5.43
C LYS A 150 -15.77 -9.13 -4.07
N GLN A 151 -16.50 -10.25 -3.96
CA GLN A 151 -17.19 -10.63 -2.71
C GLN A 151 -16.22 -10.99 -1.58
N ASP A 152 -15.02 -11.44 -1.93
CA ASP A 152 -13.97 -11.82 -1.00
C ASP A 152 -13.17 -10.61 -0.49
N ILE A 153 -13.26 -9.47 -1.17
CA ILE A 153 -12.44 -8.27 -0.90
C ILE A 153 -13.30 -7.08 -0.48
N PHE A 154 -14.51 -6.95 -1.02
CA PHE A 154 -15.34 -5.75 -0.94
C PHE A 154 -16.84 -6.06 -0.91
N ILE A 155 -17.53 -5.61 0.15
CA ILE A 155 -18.99 -5.65 0.24
C ILE A 155 -19.52 -4.22 0.14
N LEU A 156 -20.28 -3.91 -0.90
CA LEU A 156 -20.97 -2.63 -1.05
C LEU A 156 -21.96 -2.42 0.10
N THR A 157 -21.84 -1.27 0.78
CA THR A 157 -22.82 -0.81 1.77
C THR A 157 -23.57 0.41 1.20
N PRO A 158 -24.60 0.20 0.36
CA PRO A 158 -25.22 1.28 -0.43
C PRO A 158 -25.86 2.41 0.39
N PHE A 159 -26.07 2.21 1.69
CA PHE A 159 -26.64 3.21 2.59
C PHE A 159 -25.60 3.91 3.48
N SER A 160 -24.35 3.43 3.58
CA SER A 160 -23.36 4.01 4.50
C SER A 160 -23.01 5.46 4.14
N ALA A 161 -22.74 5.76 2.87
CA ALA A 161 -22.38 7.10 2.42
C ALA A 161 -23.55 8.12 2.55
N LEU A 162 -24.80 7.66 2.46
CA LEU A 162 -25.98 8.51 2.56
C LEU A 162 -26.32 8.92 4.01
N PHE A 163 -25.77 8.20 5.00
CA PHE A 163 -25.99 8.43 6.44
C PHE A 163 -24.71 8.86 7.18
N GLY A 164 -23.75 9.49 6.48
CA GLY A 164 -22.53 10.02 7.08
C GLY A 164 -21.43 8.99 7.38
N GLY A 165 -21.52 7.80 6.79
CA GLY A 165 -20.44 6.81 6.79
C GLY A 165 -19.27 7.25 5.90
N SER A 166 -18.04 6.87 6.28
CA SER A 166 -16.81 7.32 5.63
C SER A 166 -16.39 6.52 4.39
N ALA A 167 -17.16 5.51 3.98
CA ALA A 167 -16.77 4.57 2.92
C ALA A 167 -17.95 3.88 2.23
N LEU A 168 -17.73 3.42 1.00
CA LEU A 168 -18.70 2.68 0.17
C LEU A 168 -18.76 1.17 0.45
N GLY A 169 -17.83 0.60 1.22
CA GLY A 169 -17.89 -0.82 1.62
C GLY A 169 -17.19 -1.20 2.93
N ASP A 170 -17.29 -2.48 3.30
CA ASP A 170 -16.77 -3.07 4.53
C ASP A 170 -15.37 -3.69 4.31
N THR A 171 -14.43 -3.46 5.22
CA THR A 171 -13.06 -4.01 5.20
C THR A 171 -12.97 -5.44 5.75
N LYS A 172 -14.01 -5.99 6.37
CA LYS A 172 -13.98 -7.36 6.95
C LYS A 172 -13.49 -8.45 6.00
N PRO A 173 -13.87 -8.50 4.71
CA PRO A 173 -13.40 -9.54 3.80
C PRO A 173 -11.88 -9.44 3.55
N LEU A 174 -11.38 -8.24 3.24
CA LEU A 174 -9.94 -7.99 3.10
C LEU A 174 -9.17 -8.26 4.40
N GLN A 175 -9.72 -7.85 5.55
CA GLN A 175 -9.14 -8.13 6.86
C GLN A 175 -9.03 -9.65 7.11
N LYS A 176 -10.05 -10.42 6.72
CA LYS A 176 -10.05 -11.88 6.83
C LYS A 176 -8.94 -12.49 5.98
N ILE A 177 -8.82 -12.09 4.71
CA ILE A 177 -7.75 -12.55 3.81
C ILE A 177 -6.38 -12.23 4.43
N ILE A 178 -6.15 -10.98 4.85
CA ILE A 178 -4.89 -10.59 5.50
C ILE A 178 -4.63 -11.46 6.74
N SER A 179 -5.65 -11.72 7.56
CA SER A 179 -5.48 -12.55 8.76
C SER A 179 -5.18 -14.03 8.48
N GLN A 180 -5.61 -14.54 7.33
CA GLN A 180 -5.38 -15.92 6.92
C GLN A 180 -3.98 -16.11 6.37
N GLU A 181 -3.47 -15.13 5.62
CA GLU A 181 -2.15 -15.20 5.01
C GLU A 181 -1.02 -14.74 5.95
N VAL A 182 -1.30 -13.74 6.79
CA VAL A 182 -0.34 -13.22 7.79
C VAL A 182 -0.58 -13.91 9.12
N ASP A 183 -0.21 -15.19 9.17
CA ASP A 183 -0.27 -16.02 10.36
C ASP A 183 1.02 -15.93 11.21
N ASP A 184 1.09 -16.73 12.28
CA ASP A 184 2.26 -16.73 13.18
C ASP A 184 3.53 -17.27 12.48
N ASP A 185 3.38 -18.20 11.53
CA ASP A 185 4.49 -18.79 10.78
C ASP A 185 5.11 -17.77 9.82
N MET A 186 4.27 -16.97 9.13
CA MET A 186 4.72 -15.88 8.28
C MET A 186 5.41 -14.79 9.10
N VAL A 187 4.85 -14.39 10.24
CA VAL A 187 5.46 -13.38 11.12
C VAL A 187 6.83 -13.85 11.62
N GLU A 188 6.95 -15.10 12.05
CA GLU A 188 8.25 -15.65 12.47
C GLU A 188 9.23 -15.79 11.28
N ALA A 189 8.75 -16.10 10.07
CA ALA A 189 9.58 -16.09 8.87
C ALA A 189 10.14 -14.70 8.56
N ILE A 190 9.30 -13.65 8.63
CA ILE A 190 9.74 -12.26 8.45
C ILE A 190 10.76 -11.90 9.53
N ALA A 191 10.49 -12.27 10.80
CA ALA A 191 11.40 -12.01 11.91
C ALA A 191 12.78 -12.66 11.69
N ARG A 192 12.83 -13.91 11.19
CA ARG A 192 14.10 -14.60 10.86
C ARG A 192 14.89 -13.86 9.79
N GLU A 193 14.24 -13.46 8.70
CA GLU A 193 14.90 -12.74 7.61
C GLU A 193 15.36 -11.34 8.04
N SER A 194 14.58 -10.64 8.85
CA SER A 194 14.99 -9.33 9.38
C SER A 194 16.15 -9.40 10.37
N ARG A 195 16.28 -10.50 11.12
CA ARG A 195 17.48 -10.74 11.95
C ARG A 195 18.75 -10.97 11.12
N LYS A 196 18.64 -11.28 9.82
CA LYS A 196 19.77 -11.34 8.88
C LYS A 196 20.12 -9.97 8.26
N GLY A 197 19.43 -8.91 8.68
CA GLY A 197 19.64 -7.54 8.18
C GLY A 197 18.73 -7.13 7.02
N ARG A 198 17.80 -8.00 6.59
CA ARG A 198 16.87 -7.68 5.51
C ARG A 198 15.72 -6.79 5.99
N ILE A 199 15.34 -5.80 5.19
CA ILE A 199 14.37 -4.78 5.59
C ILE A 199 13.04 -4.99 4.85
N LEU A 200 11.94 -5.09 5.59
CA LEU A 200 10.59 -5.08 5.03
C LEU A 200 9.84 -3.87 5.56
N GLN A 201 9.40 -3.00 4.64
CA GLN A 201 8.70 -1.77 4.96
C GLN A 201 7.37 -1.65 4.22
N ILE A 202 6.37 -1.11 4.92
CA ILE A 202 5.06 -0.79 4.33
C ILE A 202 4.74 0.66 4.64
N ALA A 203 4.20 1.41 3.68
CA ALA A 203 3.77 2.78 3.92
C ALA A 203 2.25 2.93 3.96
N THR A 204 1.81 3.84 4.82
CA THR A 204 0.42 4.29 4.98
C THR A 204 0.39 5.81 4.94
N THR A 205 -0.79 6.40 4.79
CA THR A 205 -0.96 7.85 4.98
C THR A 205 -1.62 8.09 6.33
N ASN A 206 -0.94 8.81 7.23
CA ASN A 206 -1.62 9.40 8.38
C ASN A 206 -2.40 10.61 7.87
N ILE A 207 -3.73 10.51 7.85
CA ILE A 207 -4.59 11.52 7.23
C ILE A 207 -4.76 12.76 8.12
N ASP A 208 -4.55 12.62 9.43
CA ASP A 208 -4.58 13.73 10.37
C ASP A 208 -3.41 14.67 10.15
N ALA A 209 -2.22 14.10 9.96
CA ALA A 209 -0.99 14.83 9.69
C ALA A 209 -0.78 15.15 8.20
N GLN A 210 -1.56 14.54 7.30
CA GLN A 210 -1.35 14.55 5.85
C GLN A 210 0.06 14.10 5.43
N ARG A 211 0.62 13.12 6.14
CA ARG A 211 2.01 12.69 5.96
C ARG A 211 2.13 11.18 5.73
N PRO A 212 3.10 10.76 4.90
CA PRO A 212 3.43 9.35 4.76
C PRO A 212 4.04 8.83 6.06
N VAL A 213 3.61 7.64 6.50
CA VAL A 213 4.23 6.90 7.61
C VAL A 213 4.75 5.59 7.06
N VAL A 214 6.05 5.37 7.21
CA VAL A 214 6.73 4.11 6.86
C VAL A 214 6.82 3.26 8.12
N TRP A 215 6.38 2.00 8.01
CA TRP A 215 6.36 1.01 9.08
C TRP A 215 7.43 -0.05 8.83
N GLU A 216 8.25 -0.32 9.84
CA GLU A 216 9.31 -1.33 9.85
C GLU A 216 8.71 -2.70 10.21
N ILE A 217 8.06 -3.36 9.26
CA ILE A 217 7.38 -4.65 9.45
C ILE A 217 8.35 -5.71 9.99
N GLY A 218 9.58 -5.71 9.48
CA GLY A 218 10.66 -6.56 9.97
C GLY A 218 10.95 -6.38 11.47
N ARG A 219 11.04 -5.13 11.93
CA ARG A 219 11.29 -4.81 13.35
C ARG A 219 10.07 -5.15 14.22
N ILE A 220 8.85 -4.97 13.70
CA ILE A 220 7.62 -5.38 14.40
C ILE A 220 7.60 -6.90 14.59
N ALA A 221 7.85 -7.66 13.52
CA ALA A 221 7.90 -9.12 13.56
C ALA A 221 9.01 -9.63 14.50
N ALA A 222 10.21 -9.05 14.44
CA ALA A 222 11.34 -9.43 15.28
C ALA A 222 11.24 -8.97 16.74
N SER A 223 10.21 -8.20 17.11
CA SER A 223 10.06 -7.65 18.48
C SER A 223 9.72 -8.69 19.55
N GLY A 224 9.22 -9.87 19.15
CA GLY A 224 8.74 -10.91 20.08
C GLY A 224 7.47 -10.52 20.87
N ARG A 225 6.81 -9.42 20.51
CA ARG A 225 5.61 -8.94 21.23
C ARG A 225 4.36 -9.75 20.83
N PRO A 226 3.46 -10.06 21.78
CA PRO A 226 2.25 -10.83 21.50
C PRO A 226 1.28 -10.12 20.54
N GLY A 227 1.38 -8.79 20.41
CA GLY A 227 0.56 -7.98 19.49
C GLY A 227 1.18 -7.74 18.11
N ALA A 228 2.34 -8.33 17.79
CA ALA A 228 3.08 -8.02 16.56
C ALA A 228 2.27 -8.40 15.31
N LYS A 229 1.69 -9.61 15.29
CA LYS A 229 0.85 -10.10 14.19
C LYS A 229 -0.32 -9.16 13.92
N GLN A 230 -1.09 -8.81 14.96
CA GLN A 230 -2.26 -7.95 14.83
C GLN A 230 -1.87 -6.55 14.34
N LEU A 231 -0.73 -6.02 14.80
CA LEU A 231 -0.22 -4.73 14.32
C LEU A 231 0.15 -4.79 12.83
N ILE A 232 0.88 -5.84 12.39
CA ILE A 232 1.24 -6.03 10.98
C ILE A 232 -0.02 -6.12 10.10
N GLN A 233 -0.99 -6.96 10.49
CA GLN A 233 -2.26 -7.10 9.79
C GLN A 233 -3.01 -5.76 9.69
N LYS A 234 -3.02 -4.98 10.77
CA LYS A 234 -3.68 -3.67 10.83
C LYS A 234 -2.98 -2.62 9.96
N ILE A 235 -1.65 -2.64 9.89
CA ILE A 235 -0.86 -1.77 9.01
C ILE A 235 -1.09 -2.12 7.53
N MET A 236 -1.08 -3.42 7.19
CA MET A 236 -1.39 -3.87 5.83
C MET A 236 -2.80 -3.47 5.40
N LEU A 237 -3.78 -3.65 6.29
CA LEU A 237 -5.15 -3.21 6.06
C LEU A 237 -5.21 -1.69 5.84
N ALA A 238 -4.54 -0.91 6.68
CA ALA A 238 -4.48 0.55 6.55
C ALA A 238 -3.86 0.96 5.20
N SER A 239 -2.76 0.31 4.81
CA SER A 239 -2.06 0.61 3.55
C SER A 239 -2.94 0.35 2.33
N ALA A 240 -3.89 -0.58 2.40
CA ALA A 240 -4.85 -0.92 1.33
C ALA A 240 -6.25 -0.28 1.50
N SER A 241 -6.46 0.60 2.48
CA SER A 241 -7.76 1.23 2.76
C SER A 241 -7.95 2.50 1.93
N ILE A 242 -8.31 2.34 0.65
CA ILE A 242 -8.50 3.44 -0.31
C ILE A 242 -9.64 4.37 0.15
N PRO A 243 -9.40 5.68 0.35
CA PRO A 243 -10.45 6.63 0.74
C PRO A 243 -11.65 6.61 -0.20
N GLY A 244 -12.86 6.63 0.36
CA GLY A 244 -14.11 6.54 -0.40
C GLY A 244 -14.52 5.10 -0.74
N VAL A 245 -13.58 4.16 -0.84
CA VAL A 245 -13.88 2.73 -1.04
C VAL A 245 -13.99 2.03 0.31
N PHE A 246 -12.93 2.13 1.12
CA PHE A 246 -12.80 1.45 2.41
C PHE A 246 -12.78 2.46 3.57
N PRO A 247 -13.31 2.09 4.75
CA PRO A 247 -13.15 2.89 5.96
C PRO A 247 -11.67 3.02 6.33
N PRO A 248 -11.26 4.15 6.94
CA PRO A 248 -9.91 4.30 7.45
C PRO A 248 -9.65 3.34 8.62
N VAL A 249 -8.38 3.06 8.88
CA VAL A 249 -7.93 2.26 10.02
C VAL A 249 -7.44 3.19 11.13
N VAL A 250 -8.00 3.03 12.32
CA VAL A 250 -7.58 3.81 13.51
C VAL A 250 -6.51 3.03 14.27
N LEU A 251 -5.33 3.62 14.45
CA LEU A 251 -4.21 3.01 15.20
C LEU A 251 -4.08 3.65 16.58
N ASP A 252 -3.97 2.79 17.60
CA ASP A 252 -3.73 3.21 18.97
C ASP A 252 -2.25 3.56 19.12
N VAL A 253 -2.02 4.70 19.73
CA VAL A 253 -0.69 5.28 19.92
C VAL A 253 -0.61 5.91 21.30
N GLU A 254 0.62 6.18 21.74
CA GLU A 254 0.90 6.66 23.07
C GLU A 254 1.90 7.82 23.03
N ILE A 255 1.70 8.81 23.89
CA ILE A 255 2.66 9.87 24.20
C ILE A 255 2.78 9.91 25.73
N ASP A 256 3.98 9.71 26.26
CA ASP A 256 4.27 9.81 27.70
C ASP A 256 3.31 9.02 28.62
N GLY A 257 2.83 7.84 28.19
CA GLY A 257 1.87 7.03 28.95
C GLY A 257 0.39 7.25 28.59
N GLU A 258 0.07 8.35 27.90
CA GLU A 258 -1.30 8.72 27.54
C GLU A 258 -1.71 8.15 26.18
N GLN A 259 -2.94 7.63 26.09
CA GLN A 259 -3.47 6.97 24.89
C GLN A 259 -4.09 7.98 23.93
N PHE A 260 -3.73 7.84 22.65
CA PHE A 260 -4.27 8.62 21.53
C PHE A 260 -4.57 7.69 20.36
N GLN A 261 -5.23 8.24 19.34
CA GLN A 261 -5.55 7.52 18.11
C GLN A 261 -5.25 8.31 16.84
N GLU A 262 -4.47 7.70 15.95
CA GLU A 262 -4.19 8.22 14.61
C GLU A 262 -5.09 7.54 13.57
N VAL A 263 -5.48 8.28 12.53
CA VAL A 263 -6.29 7.77 11.43
C VAL A 263 -5.39 7.53 10.22
N HIS A 264 -5.36 6.29 9.75
CA HIS A 264 -4.57 5.87 8.61
C HIS A 264 -5.44 5.42 7.44
N VAL A 265 -5.02 5.81 6.25
CA VAL A 265 -5.60 5.39 4.97
C VAL A 265 -4.49 4.88 4.06
N ASP A 266 -4.90 4.48 2.86
CA ASP A 266 -4.01 3.99 1.82
C ASP A 266 -2.76 4.88 1.65
N GLY A 267 -1.58 4.24 1.60
CA GLY A 267 -0.31 4.95 1.41
C GLY A 267 -0.24 5.69 0.07
N GLY A 268 -1.01 5.21 -0.92
CA GLY A 268 -1.22 5.74 -2.25
C GLY A 268 -1.67 7.19 -2.32
N VAL A 269 -2.24 7.73 -1.23
CA VAL A 269 -2.61 9.14 -1.08
C VAL A 269 -1.38 10.05 -0.98
N THR A 270 -0.28 9.57 -0.42
CA THR A 270 0.97 10.35 -0.25
C THR A 270 2.12 9.86 -1.13
N SER A 271 2.12 8.58 -1.51
CA SER A 271 3.08 8.02 -2.46
C SER A 271 2.52 6.76 -3.11
N GLN A 272 2.77 6.56 -4.41
CA GLN A 272 2.37 5.32 -5.09
C GLN A 272 3.44 4.24 -5.06
N ILE A 273 4.71 4.61 -4.89
CA ILE A 273 5.86 3.72 -4.82
C ILE A 273 7.00 4.45 -4.08
N PHE A 274 7.77 3.75 -3.25
CA PHE A 274 8.86 4.38 -2.49
C PHE A 274 10.04 3.42 -2.28
N VAL A 275 11.22 3.98 -2.04
CA VAL A 275 12.43 3.25 -1.65
C VAL A 275 12.87 3.71 -0.26
N TYR A 276 13.56 4.84 -0.17
CA TYR A 276 13.93 5.50 1.06
C TYR A 276 13.71 7.03 0.95
N PRO A 277 13.61 7.75 2.08
CA PRO A 277 13.41 9.20 2.07
C PRO A 277 14.53 9.94 1.36
N ARG A 278 14.18 10.98 0.59
CA ARG A 278 15.16 11.78 -0.17
C ARG A 278 16.25 12.41 0.72
N GLY A 279 15.93 12.70 1.98
CA GLY A 279 16.90 13.24 2.94
C GLY A 279 18.00 12.24 3.37
N LEU A 280 17.86 10.95 3.09
CA LEU A 280 18.85 9.93 3.46
C LEU A 280 20.08 10.05 2.55
N GLN A 281 21.28 10.12 3.13
CA GLN A 281 22.54 10.26 2.40
C GLN A 281 23.24 8.90 2.28
N VAL A 282 22.79 8.06 1.36
CA VAL A 282 23.26 6.67 1.21
C VAL A 282 24.77 6.59 0.97
N ARG A 283 25.34 7.46 0.12
CA ARG A 283 26.79 7.47 -0.14
C ARG A 283 27.65 7.81 1.09
N GLU A 284 27.15 8.63 2.01
CA GLU A 284 27.87 8.93 3.26
C GLU A 284 27.84 7.73 4.21
N ILE A 285 26.72 7.00 4.26
CA ILE A 285 26.61 5.75 5.03
C ILE A 285 27.57 4.69 4.48
N GLU A 286 27.61 4.53 3.15
CA GLU A 286 28.54 3.61 2.49
C GLU A 286 30.00 3.95 2.81
N LYS A 287 30.36 5.23 2.74
CA LYS A 287 31.69 5.71 3.10
C LYS A 287 32.02 5.48 4.57
N GLN A 288 31.06 5.70 5.47
CA GLN A 288 31.24 5.45 6.91
C GLN A 288 31.49 3.96 7.21
N LEU A 289 30.86 3.07 6.44
CA LEU A 289 30.94 1.62 6.63
C LEU A 289 31.97 0.93 5.71
N ASP A 290 32.71 1.69 4.90
CA ASP A 290 33.67 1.17 3.89
C ASP A 290 33.02 0.15 2.93
N LEU A 291 31.86 0.52 2.38
CA LEU A 291 31.05 -0.32 1.49
C LEU A 291 31.07 0.18 0.06
N HIS A 292 31.19 -0.76 -0.88
CA HIS A 292 31.11 -0.50 -2.32
C HIS A 292 30.24 -1.54 -3.04
N PRO A 293 28.96 -1.71 -2.64
CA PRO A 293 28.10 -2.73 -3.24
C PRO A 293 27.62 -2.30 -4.62
N GLN A 294 27.34 -3.28 -5.47
CA GLN A 294 26.43 -3.10 -6.61
C GLN A 294 25.03 -2.83 -6.08
N LYS A 295 24.30 -1.90 -6.69
CA LYS A 295 23.06 -1.38 -6.15
C LYS A 295 22.00 -1.34 -7.22
N SER A 296 20.86 -1.95 -6.97
CA SER A 296 19.79 -2.04 -7.96
C SER A 296 18.43 -1.74 -7.34
N PHE A 297 17.68 -0.85 -7.99
CA PHE A 297 16.26 -0.65 -7.76
C PHE A 297 15.47 -1.51 -8.72
N TRP A 298 14.66 -2.41 -8.18
CA TRP A 298 13.67 -3.21 -8.89
C TRP A 298 12.30 -2.60 -8.60
N LEU A 299 11.73 -1.89 -9.57
CA LEU A 299 10.50 -1.12 -9.41
C LEU A 299 9.38 -1.83 -10.19
N ILE A 300 8.43 -2.40 -9.46
CA ILE A 300 7.22 -2.97 -10.05
C ILE A 300 6.09 -1.97 -9.86
N ARG A 301 5.76 -1.25 -10.94
CA ARG A 301 4.60 -0.37 -10.99
C ARG A 301 3.40 -1.21 -11.45
N ASN A 302 2.49 -1.48 -10.54
CA ASN A 302 1.34 -2.33 -10.79
C ASN A 302 0.34 -1.76 -11.80
N THR A 303 0.41 -0.47 -12.18
CA THR A 303 -0.52 0.14 -13.16
C THR A 303 0.22 0.60 -14.42
N LYS A 304 -0.50 1.05 -15.45
CA LYS A 304 0.10 1.82 -16.54
C LYS A 304 0.65 3.15 -16.03
N ILE A 305 1.74 3.63 -16.64
CA ILE A 305 2.35 4.93 -16.30
C ILE A 305 1.59 6.06 -17.00
N ASP A 306 1.26 5.89 -18.27
CA ASP A 306 0.64 6.93 -19.08
C ASP A 306 -0.86 7.13 -18.82
N PRO A 307 -1.39 8.32 -19.19
CA PRO A 307 -2.82 8.60 -19.07
C PRO A 307 -3.66 7.62 -19.89
N GLU A 308 -4.79 7.22 -19.32
CA GLU A 308 -5.75 6.35 -20.00
C GLU A 308 -7.02 7.15 -20.30
N TYR A 309 -7.38 7.20 -21.58
CA TYR A 309 -8.61 7.85 -22.01
C TYR A 309 -9.82 7.03 -21.54
N ALA A 310 -10.70 7.68 -20.79
CA ALA A 310 -11.99 7.12 -20.42
C ALA A 310 -13.02 8.26 -20.36
N PRO A 311 -14.16 8.17 -21.06
CA PRO A 311 -15.23 9.14 -20.90
C PRO A 311 -15.79 9.06 -19.47
N VAL A 312 -15.94 10.21 -18.81
CA VAL A 312 -16.42 10.28 -17.42
C VAL A 312 -17.87 10.76 -17.38
N GLY A 313 -18.67 10.15 -16.49
CA GLY A 313 -19.99 10.68 -16.14
C GLY A 313 -19.87 12.08 -15.52
N LEU A 314 -20.89 12.93 -15.72
CA LEU A 314 -20.90 14.29 -15.18
C LEU A 314 -21.50 14.38 -13.77
N GLY A 315 -21.73 13.23 -13.12
CA GLY A 315 -22.17 13.17 -11.73
C GLY A 315 -21.04 13.56 -10.77
N VAL A 316 -21.39 14.11 -9.60
CA VAL A 316 -20.40 14.55 -8.60
C VAL A 316 -19.48 13.40 -8.19
N GLY A 317 -20.03 12.20 -7.95
CA GLY A 317 -19.23 11.02 -7.59
C GLY A 317 -18.25 10.59 -8.67
N ASP A 318 -18.68 10.59 -9.94
CA ASP A 318 -17.83 10.21 -11.08
C ASP A 318 -16.67 11.19 -11.27
N ILE A 319 -16.95 12.50 -11.21
CA ILE A 319 -15.94 13.56 -11.33
C ILE A 319 -14.97 13.50 -10.15
N THR A 320 -15.45 13.31 -8.92
CA THR A 320 -14.58 13.16 -7.74
C THR A 320 -13.68 11.94 -7.85
N SER A 321 -14.22 10.77 -8.20
CA SER A 321 -13.45 9.54 -8.39
C SER A 321 -12.40 9.70 -9.48
N ARG A 322 -12.77 10.23 -10.65
CA ARG A 322 -11.84 10.47 -11.76
C ARG A 322 -10.75 11.47 -11.39
N SER A 323 -11.08 12.50 -10.61
CA SER A 323 -10.11 13.50 -10.14
C SER A 323 -9.09 12.89 -9.17
N ILE A 324 -9.54 12.10 -8.19
CA ILE A 324 -8.66 11.39 -7.25
C ILE A 324 -7.74 10.42 -8.00
N SER A 325 -8.30 9.60 -8.89
CA SER A 325 -7.53 8.66 -9.72
C SER A 325 -6.48 9.39 -10.58
N THR A 326 -6.84 10.55 -11.14
CA THR A 326 -5.90 11.38 -11.92
C THR A 326 -4.78 11.92 -11.05
N LEU A 327 -5.07 12.47 -9.88
CA LEU A 327 -4.06 12.95 -8.93
C LEU A 327 -3.10 11.83 -8.53
N ILE A 328 -3.64 10.66 -8.19
CA ILE A 328 -2.87 9.47 -7.84
C ILE A 328 -1.94 9.04 -8.99
N LYS A 329 -2.44 9.01 -10.24
CA LYS A 329 -1.63 8.62 -11.41
C LYS A 329 -0.46 9.58 -11.63
N TYR A 330 -0.70 10.90 -11.59
CA TYR A 330 0.37 11.88 -11.76
C TYR A 330 1.36 11.90 -10.58
N GLN A 331 0.88 11.65 -9.36
CA GLN A 331 1.74 11.47 -8.20
C GLN A 331 2.67 10.27 -8.37
N GLY A 332 2.17 9.14 -8.87
CA GLY A 332 2.98 7.95 -9.15
C GLY A 332 4.08 8.21 -10.18
N ARG A 333 3.78 8.97 -11.25
CA ARG A 333 4.80 9.43 -12.19
C ARG A 333 5.86 10.31 -11.51
N GLY A 334 5.44 11.24 -10.64
CA GLY A 334 6.33 12.05 -9.84
C GLY A 334 7.21 11.23 -8.89
N ASN A 335 6.67 10.18 -8.27
CA ASN A 335 7.41 9.28 -7.40
C ASN A 335 8.50 8.53 -8.17
N LEU A 336 8.18 7.99 -9.35
CA LEU A 336 9.16 7.32 -10.21
C LEU A 336 10.29 8.25 -10.64
N LEU A 337 9.98 9.49 -11.07
CA LEU A 337 11.00 10.50 -11.40
C LEU A 337 11.91 10.82 -10.20
N ASN A 338 11.33 10.92 -9.00
CA ASN A 338 12.11 11.13 -7.78
C ASN A 338 13.03 9.93 -7.50
N ILE A 339 12.55 8.69 -7.65
CA ILE A 339 13.37 7.48 -7.48
C ILE A 339 14.48 7.43 -8.52
N SER A 340 14.21 7.74 -9.79
CA SER A 340 15.26 7.83 -10.83
C SER A 340 16.34 8.84 -10.47
N SER A 341 15.95 10.01 -9.94
CA SER A 341 16.92 11.01 -9.46
C SER A 341 17.72 10.53 -8.24
N LEU A 342 17.11 9.76 -7.32
CA LEU A 342 17.82 9.11 -6.22
C LEU A 342 18.81 8.06 -6.73
N ALA A 343 18.41 7.29 -7.74
CA ALA A 343 19.24 6.26 -8.34
C ALA A 343 20.52 6.86 -8.93
N GLU A 344 20.40 7.95 -9.69
CA GLU A 344 21.55 8.69 -10.22
C GLU A 344 22.42 9.28 -9.09
N ARG A 345 21.78 9.95 -8.12
CA ARG A 345 22.48 10.57 -6.98
C ARG A 345 23.29 9.54 -6.21
N ASP A 346 22.71 8.38 -5.92
CA ASP A 346 23.30 7.39 -5.03
C ASP A 346 24.00 6.25 -5.76
N GLY A 347 23.93 6.19 -7.09
CA GLY A 347 24.60 5.17 -7.92
C GLY A 347 23.89 3.82 -7.92
N PHE A 348 22.56 3.80 -8.02
CA PHE A 348 21.77 2.59 -8.24
C PHE A 348 21.48 2.40 -9.73
N ASP A 349 21.60 1.17 -10.20
CA ASP A 349 20.96 0.73 -11.45
C ASP A 349 19.44 0.69 -11.25
N ILE A 350 18.68 1.04 -12.28
CA ILE A 350 17.22 1.08 -12.22
C ILE A 350 16.62 0.05 -13.18
N HIS A 351 15.66 -0.70 -12.66
CA HIS A 351 14.90 -1.69 -13.40
C HIS A 351 13.42 -1.44 -13.15
N ILE A 352 12.71 -1.01 -14.17
CA ILE A 352 11.29 -0.65 -14.08
C ILE A 352 10.49 -1.65 -14.90
N THR A 353 9.36 -2.06 -14.36
CA THR A 353 8.35 -2.81 -15.10
C THR A 353 6.96 -2.33 -14.71
N ASN A 354 6.06 -2.29 -15.67
CA ASN A 354 4.70 -1.79 -15.50
C ASN A 354 3.73 -2.49 -16.44
N VAL A 355 2.43 -2.33 -16.16
CA VAL A 355 1.38 -2.76 -17.08
C VAL A 355 1.63 -2.11 -18.45
N PRO A 356 1.71 -2.91 -19.52
CA PRO A 356 1.91 -2.40 -20.88
C PRO A 356 0.81 -1.42 -21.30
N ALA A 357 1.16 -0.44 -22.14
CA ALA A 357 0.20 0.54 -22.65
C ALA A 357 -0.93 -0.08 -23.49
N ASP A 358 -0.62 -1.17 -24.20
CA ASP A 358 -1.51 -1.91 -25.10
C ASP A 358 -2.44 -2.91 -24.41
N PHE A 359 -2.32 -3.12 -23.09
CA PHE A 359 -3.26 -3.95 -22.35
C PHE A 359 -4.64 -3.28 -22.30
N ASP A 360 -5.66 -3.90 -22.89
CA ASP A 360 -6.98 -3.29 -23.14
C ASP A 360 -8.16 -4.11 -22.62
N GLU A 361 -7.91 -5.17 -21.82
CA GLU A 361 -8.97 -5.95 -21.19
C GLU A 361 -9.85 -5.02 -20.32
N PRO A 362 -11.17 -4.96 -20.57
CA PRO A 362 -12.04 -4.05 -19.84
C PRO A 362 -12.25 -4.52 -18.40
N LEU A 363 -12.10 -3.59 -17.46
CA LEU A 363 -12.49 -3.80 -16.06
C LEU A 363 -14.02 -3.65 -15.92
N ASN A 364 -14.75 -4.77 -15.90
CA ASN A 364 -16.21 -4.74 -15.87
C ASN A 364 -16.79 -4.52 -14.47
N ASP A 365 -16.06 -4.92 -13.43
CA ASP A 365 -16.40 -4.70 -12.03
C ASP A 365 -15.12 -4.56 -11.17
N PHE A 366 -15.26 -4.02 -9.96
CA PHE A 366 -14.16 -3.99 -8.99
C PHE A 366 -13.67 -5.40 -8.67
N PHE A 367 -12.35 -5.61 -8.74
CA PHE A 367 -11.74 -6.93 -8.53
C PHE A 367 -12.35 -8.02 -9.44
N ASP A 368 -12.53 -7.70 -10.73
CA ASP A 368 -12.99 -8.65 -11.75
C ASP A 368 -11.96 -9.78 -11.93
N PRO A 369 -12.34 -11.05 -11.64
CA PRO A 369 -11.41 -12.18 -11.71
C PRO A 369 -10.91 -12.45 -13.14
N VAL A 370 -11.67 -12.13 -14.19
CA VAL A 370 -11.23 -12.29 -15.58
C VAL A 370 -10.14 -11.27 -15.89
N TYR A 371 -10.38 -10.00 -15.57
CA TYR A 371 -9.40 -8.93 -15.72
C TYR A 371 -8.11 -9.24 -14.96
N MET A 372 -8.22 -9.61 -13.68
CA MET A 372 -7.07 -9.92 -12.84
C MET A 372 -6.30 -11.15 -13.34
N GLN A 373 -6.99 -12.20 -13.80
CA GLN A 373 -6.34 -13.38 -14.39
C GLN A 373 -5.56 -13.00 -15.67
N ARG A 374 -6.17 -12.20 -16.57
CA ARG A 374 -5.49 -11.72 -17.78
C ARG A 374 -4.29 -10.86 -17.46
N LEU A 375 -4.42 -9.94 -16.51
CA LEU A 375 -3.35 -9.05 -16.12
C LEU A 375 -2.20 -9.82 -15.42
N TYR A 376 -2.52 -10.86 -14.65
CA TYR A 376 -1.53 -11.80 -14.12
C TYR A 376 -0.74 -12.49 -15.23
N GLU A 377 -1.43 -13.00 -16.26
CA GLU A 377 -0.79 -13.62 -17.43
C GLU A 377 0.16 -12.64 -18.14
N VAL A 378 -0.27 -11.39 -18.33
CA VAL A 378 0.57 -10.33 -18.92
C VAL A 378 1.85 -10.12 -18.11
N GLY A 379 1.74 -9.98 -16.79
CA GLY A 379 2.90 -9.84 -15.90
C GLY A 379 3.84 -11.05 -15.99
N TYR A 380 3.27 -12.25 -15.94
CA TYR A 380 4.01 -13.51 -16.02
C TYR A 380 4.82 -13.62 -17.31
N PHE A 381 4.18 -13.41 -18.46
CA PHE A 381 4.86 -13.49 -19.75
C PHE A 381 5.83 -12.34 -19.99
N LYS A 382 5.56 -11.13 -19.45
CA LYS A 382 6.51 -10.01 -19.50
C LYS A 382 7.82 -10.36 -18.79
N ALA A 383 7.77 -11.01 -17.63
CA ALA A 383 8.96 -11.42 -16.90
C ALA A 383 9.78 -12.50 -17.65
N LEU A 384 9.10 -13.37 -18.41
CA LEU A 384 9.73 -14.39 -19.26
C LEU A 384 10.29 -13.84 -20.58
N SER A 385 9.85 -12.66 -21.02
CA SER A 385 10.28 -12.05 -22.29
C SER A 385 11.76 -11.65 -22.30
N ASP A 386 12.37 -11.42 -23.47
CA ASP A 386 13.78 -10.99 -23.53
C ASP A 386 14.05 -9.62 -22.89
N CYS A 387 12.99 -8.82 -22.68
CA CYS A 387 13.06 -7.44 -22.23
C CYS A 387 12.10 -7.17 -21.06
N PRO A 388 12.31 -7.80 -19.89
CA PRO A 388 11.38 -7.73 -18.77
C PRO A 388 11.42 -6.37 -18.03
N TRP A 389 12.55 -5.67 -18.13
CA TRP A 389 12.85 -4.43 -17.41
C TRP A 389 13.24 -3.31 -18.38
N HIS A 390 12.87 -2.08 -18.04
CA HIS A 390 13.29 -0.86 -18.72
C HIS A 390 14.16 -0.02 -17.78
N VAL A 391 15.10 0.76 -18.32
CA VAL A 391 16.04 1.57 -17.53
C VAL A 391 15.64 3.05 -17.48
N THR A 392 14.65 3.47 -18.27
CA THR A 392 14.05 4.80 -18.20
C THR A 392 12.53 4.74 -18.31
N LEU A 393 11.85 5.83 -17.92
CA LEU A 393 10.38 5.93 -17.98
C LEU A 393 9.82 6.10 -19.40
N ASN A 394 10.67 6.36 -20.39
CA ASN A 394 10.25 6.61 -21.78
C ASN A 394 10.54 5.42 -22.71
N GLU A 395 11.12 4.34 -22.18
CA GLU A 395 11.40 3.13 -22.94
C GLU A 395 10.29 2.12 -22.72
N GLU A 396 9.46 1.89 -23.73
CA GLU A 396 8.59 0.72 -23.79
C GLU A 396 9.22 -0.33 -24.69
N CYS A 397 9.19 -1.58 -24.24
CA CYS A 397 9.64 -2.73 -25.01
C CYS A 397 8.37 -3.48 -25.43
N ASN A 398 7.96 -3.29 -26.68
CA ASN A 398 6.78 -3.91 -27.26
C ASN A 398 7.09 -5.38 -27.54
N VAL A 399 6.53 -6.30 -26.75
CA VAL A 399 6.75 -7.76 -26.93
C VAL A 399 5.44 -8.53 -27.20
N MET A 400 4.31 -7.84 -27.37
CA MET A 400 3.00 -8.51 -27.39
C MET A 400 2.50 -8.93 -28.79
N GLU A 401 3.28 -8.77 -29.87
CA GLU A 401 2.77 -9.08 -31.22
C GLU A 401 2.82 -10.58 -31.60
N ASP A 402 3.53 -11.45 -30.87
CA ASP A 402 3.85 -12.81 -31.38
C ASP A 402 3.43 -14.02 -30.52
N ARG A 403 2.83 -13.86 -29.32
CA ARG A 403 2.57 -15.02 -28.44
C ARG A 403 1.17 -15.20 -27.87
N LEU A 404 0.28 -14.20 -27.99
CA LEU A 404 -1.11 -14.35 -27.51
C LEU A 404 -2.09 -14.86 -28.58
N SER A 405 -1.66 -15.03 -29.84
CA SER A 405 -2.49 -15.58 -30.92
C SER A 405 -2.54 -17.11 -30.95
N SER A 406 -1.94 -17.80 -29.97
CA SER A 406 -1.77 -19.27 -30.01
C SER A 406 -2.27 -20.04 -28.78
N TYR A 407 -3.11 -19.44 -27.92
CA TYR A 407 -3.79 -20.16 -26.83
C TYR A 407 -5.29 -19.84 -26.73
#